data_AF-A0A7X0XVW4-F1
#
_entry.id   AF-A0A7X0XVW4-F1
#
_cell.length_a   1.000
_cell.length_b   1.000
_cell.length_c   1.000
_cell.angle_alpha   90.00
_cell.angle_beta   90.00
_cell.angle_gamma   90.00
#
_symmetry.space_group_name_H-M   'P 1'
#
loop_
_entity.id
_entity.type
_entity.pdbx_description
1 polymer ?
#
loop_
_entity_poly.entity_id
_entity_poly.type
_entity_poly.pdbx_seq_one_letter_code
_entity_poly.pdbx_strand_id
1 'polypeptide(L)'
;MLEKLITKQKAIKLAAGESYHNERFIFAKTNGYPQHAKQIANRFKQLLKLCKIEDKYTPHSFRHFYATLLEELQLLQVYIHKQLGYSSFETTQSTYIHITDNIKKEASAKISNLAKSFLQ
;
A
#
# COMPACT_ATOMS: atom_id res chain seq x y z
N MET A 1 -3.54 10.06 9.30
CA MET A 1 -3.53 10.41 7.86
C MET A 1 -4.77 9.91 7.13
N LEU A 2 -5.10 8.60 7.23
CA LEU A 2 -6.25 8.00 6.56
C LEU A 2 -7.60 8.59 7.02
N GLU A 3 -7.78 8.84 8.32
CA GLU A 3 -9.00 9.47 8.85
C GLU A 3 -9.30 10.83 8.21
N LYS A 4 -8.27 11.67 8.04
CA LYS A 4 -8.40 12.97 7.37
C LYS A 4 -8.92 12.81 5.93
N LEU A 5 -8.41 11.80 5.22
CA LEU A 5 -8.81 11.51 3.85
C LEU A 5 -10.26 10.99 3.79
N ILE A 6 -10.65 10.12 4.72
CA ILE A 6 -12.03 9.64 4.85
C ILE A 6 -12.99 10.80 5.13
N THR A 7 -12.65 11.69 6.07
CA THR A 7 -13.46 12.87 6.39
C THR A 7 -13.62 13.79 5.18
N LYS A 8 -12.53 14.03 4.44
CA LYS A 8 -12.59 14.79 3.18
C LYS A 8 -13.50 14.12 2.15
N GLN A 9 -13.41 12.80 2.00
CA GLN A 9 -14.26 12.06 1.05
C GLN A 9 -15.74 12.11 1.44
N LYS A 10 -16.06 12.06 2.74
CA LYS A 10 -17.43 12.24 3.24
C LYS A 10 -17.99 13.61 2.88
N ALA A 11 -17.20 14.68 3.04
CA ALA A 11 -17.61 16.03 2.67
C ALA A 11 -17.85 16.16 1.15
N ILE A 12 -16.96 15.59 0.33
CA ILE A 12 -17.12 15.54 -1.13
C ILE A 12 -18.40 14.81 -1.53
N LYS A 13 -18.65 13.65 -0.93
CA LYS A 13 -19.86 12.87 -1.18
C LYS A 13 -21.12 13.66 -0.81
N LEU A 14 -21.11 14.35 0.34
CA LEU A 14 -22.23 15.18 0.76
C LEU A 14 -22.51 16.31 -0.24
N ALA A 15 -21.45 16.96 -0.74
CA ALA A 15 -21.57 18.05 -1.71
C ALA A 15 -22.05 17.60 -3.10
N ALA A 16 -21.65 16.39 -3.54
CA ALA A 16 -22.04 15.84 -4.83
C ALA A 16 -23.45 15.22 -4.85
N GLY A 17 -24.03 14.92 -3.68
CA GLY A 17 -25.39 14.39 -3.55
C GLY A 17 -25.59 13.08 -4.32
N GLU A 18 -26.72 12.97 -5.02
CA GLU A 18 -27.12 11.77 -5.76
C GLU A 18 -26.22 11.45 -6.97
N SER A 19 -25.51 12.45 -7.50
CA SER A 19 -24.58 12.27 -8.63
C SER A 19 -23.29 11.53 -8.25
N TYR A 20 -23.08 11.28 -6.95
CA TYR A 20 -21.87 10.63 -6.44
C TYR A 20 -21.95 9.11 -6.54
N HIS A 21 -21.01 8.50 -7.27
CA HIS A 21 -20.89 7.05 -7.36
C HIS A 21 -20.33 6.43 -6.07
N ASN A 22 -21.19 5.80 -5.27
CA ASN A 22 -20.86 5.36 -3.91
C ASN A 22 -20.55 3.86 -3.79
N GLU A 23 -19.41 3.42 -4.30
CA GLU A 23 -18.88 2.06 -4.12
C GLU A 23 -17.83 1.94 -3.00
N ARG A 24 -17.82 2.91 -2.07
CA ARG A 24 -16.93 2.93 -0.89
C ARG A 24 -15.43 2.92 -1.24
N PHE A 25 -15.05 3.44 -2.40
CA PHE A 25 -13.66 3.69 -2.74
C PHE A 25 -13.01 4.66 -1.73
N ILE A 26 -11.84 4.28 -1.20
CA ILE A 26 -11.07 5.14 -0.29
C ILE A 26 -10.45 6.29 -1.06
N PHE A 27 -9.83 6.01 -2.21
CA PHE A 27 -9.22 7.00 -3.10
C PHE A 27 -10.14 7.28 -4.28
N ALA A 28 -11.18 8.09 -4.04
CA ALA A 28 -12.14 8.46 -5.06
C ALA A 28 -11.90 9.88 -5.61
N LYS A 29 -12.41 10.11 -6.81
CA LYS A 29 -12.58 11.43 -7.42
C LYS A 29 -13.78 12.14 -6.79
N THR A 30 -14.00 13.39 -7.18
CA THR A 30 -15.15 14.18 -6.73
C THR A 30 -16.49 13.58 -7.11
N ASN A 31 -16.53 12.79 -8.19
CA ASN A 31 -17.72 12.07 -8.66
C ASN A 31 -17.85 10.65 -8.10
N GLY A 32 -16.97 10.23 -7.18
CA GLY A 32 -17.04 8.93 -6.51
C GLY A 32 -16.36 7.76 -7.22
N TYR A 33 -15.97 7.90 -8.49
CA TYR A 33 -15.17 6.90 -9.19
C TYR A 33 -13.72 6.85 -8.69
N PRO A 34 -13.01 5.71 -8.83
CA PRO A 34 -11.64 5.57 -8.37
C PRO A 34 -10.70 6.53 -9.10
N GLN A 35 -9.63 6.93 -8.42
CA GLN A 35 -8.53 7.68 -9.01
C GLN A 35 -7.81 6.84 -10.08
N HIS A 36 -7.34 7.50 -11.15
CA HIS A 36 -6.59 6.82 -12.19
C HIS A 36 -5.16 6.54 -11.73
N ALA A 37 -4.65 5.33 -11.99
CA ALA A 37 -3.27 4.95 -11.67
C ALA A 37 -2.22 5.94 -12.24
N LYS A 38 -2.48 6.50 -13.42
CA LYS A 38 -1.62 7.52 -14.04
C LYS A 38 -1.47 8.78 -13.16
N GLN A 39 -2.51 9.18 -12.44
CA GLN A 39 -2.43 10.34 -11.54
C GLN A 39 -1.49 10.05 -10.36
N ILE A 40 -1.56 8.84 -9.81
CA ILE A 40 -0.66 8.39 -8.75
C ILE A 40 0.79 8.37 -9.26
N ALA A 41 1.02 7.81 -10.45
CA ALA A 41 2.35 7.77 -11.07
C ALA A 41 2.91 9.19 -11.33
N ASN A 42 2.09 10.10 -11.85
CA ASN A 42 2.50 11.49 -12.08
C ASN A 42 2.85 12.21 -10.78
N ARG A 43 2.01 12.05 -9.73
CA ARG A 43 2.29 12.65 -8.43
C ARG A 43 3.57 12.08 -7.82
N PHE A 44 3.80 10.79 -7.98
CA PHE A 44 5.01 10.12 -7.53
C PHE A 44 6.27 10.67 -8.22
N LYS A 45 6.25 10.88 -9.55
CA LYS A 45 7.36 11.54 -10.26
C LYS A 45 7.68 12.94 -9.72
N GLN A 46 6.65 13.72 -9.36
CA GLN A 46 6.86 15.03 -8.74
C GLN A 46 7.58 14.92 -7.39
N LEU A 47 7.22 13.92 -6.57
CA LEU A 47 7.89 13.66 -5.30
C LEU A 47 9.35 13.25 -5.48
N LEU A 48 9.67 12.38 -6.45
CA LEU A 48 11.05 12.02 -6.78
C LEU A 48 11.89 13.25 -7.12
N LYS A 49 11.34 14.17 -7.93
CA LYS A 49 12.00 15.42 -8.28
C LYS A 49 12.27 16.30 -7.05
N LEU A 50 11.32 16.42 -6.13
CA LEU A 50 11.49 17.18 -4.89
C LEU A 50 12.58 16.56 -4.00
N CYS A 51 12.68 15.24 -3.97
CA CYS A 51 13.71 14.51 -3.23
C CYS A 51 15.05 14.40 -3.97
N LYS A 52 15.18 14.96 -5.19
CA LYS A 52 16.36 14.83 -6.06
C LYS A 52 16.75 13.37 -6.36
N ILE A 53 15.74 12.51 -6.51
CA ILE A 53 15.91 11.10 -6.90
C ILE A 53 15.67 10.97 -8.41
N GLU A 54 16.43 10.09 -9.08
CA GLU A 54 16.24 9.76 -10.50
C GLU A 54 14.80 9.33 -10.81
N ASP A 55 14.29 9.73 -11.97
CA ASP A 55 12.89 9.51 -12.37
C ASP A 55 12.60 8.11 -12.95
N LYS A 56 13.58 7.19 -12.85
CA LYS A 56 13.45 5.79 -13.28
C LYS A 56 12.58 4.93 -12.36
N TYR A 57 12.36 5.38 -11.12
CA TYR A 57 11.53 4.65 -10.17
C TYR A 57 10.04 4.90 -10.42
N THR A 58 9.21 3.91 -10.08
CA THR A 58 7.76 3.97 -10.22
C THR A 58 7.08 3.55 -8.91
N PRO A 59 5.76 3.75 -8.75
CA PRO A 59 5.04 3.16 -7.62
C PRO A 59 5.22 1.62 -7.53
N HIS A 60 5.46 0.94 -8.66
CA HIS A 60 5.75 -0.51 -8.65
C HIS A 60 7.13 -0.82 -8.05
N SER A 61 8.12 0.07 -8.21
CA SER A 61 9.42 -0.08 -7.57
C SER A 61 9.31 -0.15 -6.05
N PHE A 62 8.35 0.55 -5.44
CA PHE A 62 8.08 0.48 -4.00
C PHE A 62 7.54 -0.89 -3.56
N ARG A 63 6.79 -1.58 -4.44
CA ARG A 63 6.33 -2.94 -4.16
C ARG A 63 7.50 -3.93 -4.15
N HIS A 64 8.46 -3.79 -5.07
CA HIS A 64 9.68 -4.58 -5.05
C HIS A 64 10.54 -4.27 -3.83
N PHE A 65 10.73 -2.98 -3.53
CA PHE A 65 11.44 -2.55 -2.33
C PHE A 65 10.81 -3.14 -1.06
N TYR A 66 9.47 -3.13 -0.97
CA TYR A 66 8.76 -3.77 0.14
C TYR A 66 9.02 -5.28 0.22
N ALA A 67 9.03 -6.00 -0.91
CA ALA A 67 9.38 -7.42 -0.92
C ALA A 67 10.80 -7.68 -0.39
N THR A 68 11.78 -6.93 -0.90
CA THR A 68 13.18 -7.02 -0.45
C THR A 68 13.31 -6.74 1.04
N LEU A 69 12.63 -5.72 1.59
CA LEU A 69 12.65 -5.45 3.03
C LEU A 69 12.07 -6.62 3.85
N LEU A 70 11.00 -7.26 3.37
CA LEU A 70 10.43 -8.41 4.07
C LEU A 70 11.40 -9.61 4.09
N GLU A 71 12.15 -9.80 3.01
CA GLU A 71 13.19 -10.84 2.90
C GLU A 71 14.39 -10.53 3.80
N GLU A 72 14.87 -9.28 3.83
CA GLU A 72 15.96 -8.85 4.72
C GLU A 72 15.61 -9.06 6.20
N LEU A 73 14.34 -8.88 6.56
CA LEU A 73 13.81 -9.14 7.90
C LEU A 73 13.59 -10.63 8.21
N GLN A 74 13.99 -11.52 7.30
CA GLN A 74 13.88 -12.98 7.41
C GLN A 74 12.46 -13.45 7.79
N LEU A 75 11.45 -12.77 7.26
CA LEU A 75 10.06 -13.16 7.49
C LEU A 75 9.72 -14.43 6.69
N LEU A 76 8.73 -15.18 7.19
CA LEU A 76 8.27 -16.41 6.55
C LEU A 76 7.88 -16.14 5.08
N GLN A 77 8.42 -16.92 4.15
CA GLN A 77 8.19 -16.73 2.72
C GLN A 77 6.69 -16.74 2.35
N VAL A 78 5.89 -17.57 3.02
CA VAL A 78 4.43 -17.63 2.88
C VAL A 78 3.75 -16.33 3.29
N TYR A 79 4.27 -15.65 4.32
CA TYR A 79 3.81 -14.32 4.71
C TYR A 79 4.13 -13.30 3.61
N ILE A 80 5.35 -13.31 3.07
CA ILE A 80 5.79 -12.40 1.99
C ILE A 80 4.91 -12.58 0.74
N HIS A 81 4.72 -13.82 0.29
CA HIS A 81 3.86 -14.13 -0.86
C HIS A 81 2.42 -13.67 -0.64
N LYS A 82 1.86 -13.84 0.57
CA LYS A 82 0.52 -13.36 0.91
C LYS A 82 0.42 -11.83 0.86
N GLN A 83 1.45 -11.12 1.32
CA GLN A 83 1.49 -9.65 1.24
C GLN A 83 1.62 -9.15 -0.21
N LEU A 84 2.31 -9.91 -1.05
CA LEU A 84 2.41 -9.60 -2.49
C LEU A 84 1.14 -10.03 -3.25
N GLY A 85 0.39 -11.02 -2.77
CA GLY A 85 -0.81 -11.49 -3.45
C GLY A 85 -0.52 -12.31 -4.70
N TYR A 86 0.53 -13.14 -4.66
CA TYR A 86 0.81 -14.09 -5.74
C TYR A 86 -0.23 -15.22 -5.76
N SER A 87 -0.92 -15.40 -6.88
CA SER A 87 -1.97 -16.41 -7.07
C SER A 87 -1.43 -17.84 -7.20
N SER A 88 -0.20 -18.01 -7.68
CA SER A 88 0.40 -19.34 -7.93
C SER A 88 0.94 -20.04 -6.68
N PHE A 89 0.93 -19.38 -5.52
CA PHE A 89 1.44 -19.94 -4.26
C PHE A 89 0.34 -20.65 -3.44
N GLU A 90 -0.88 -20.77 -3.97
CA GLU A 90 -2.00 -21.42 -3.28
C GLU A 90 -1.82 -22.92 -3.06
N THR A 91 -0.88 -23.58 -3.74
CA THR A 91 -0.71 -25.03 -3.62
C THR A 91 0.21 -25.42 -2.47
N THR A 92 -0.34 -26.26 -1.59
CA THR A 92 0.31 -27.06 -0.54
C THR A 92 0.70 -26.33 0.76
N GLN A 93 1.23 -25.09 0.74
CA GLN A 93 1.73 -24.46 1.98
C GLN A 93 0.71 -23.55 2.70
N SER A 94 -0.32 -23.10 1.98
CA SER A 94 -1.46 -22.33 2.53
C SER A 94 -2.25 -23.13 3.58
N THR A 95 -2.31 -24.46 3.45
CA THR A 95 -2.97 -25.38 4.40
C THR A 95 -2.23 -25.50 5.73
N TYR A 96 -0.91 -25.28 5.77
CA TYR A 96 -0.07 -25.57 6.95
C TYR A 96 0.26 -24.34 7.80
N ILE A 97 0.15 -23.12 7.26
CA ILE A 97 0.62 -21.92 7.96
C ILE A 97 -0.55 -21.00 8.28
N HIS A 98 -1.13 -21.21 9.45
CA HIS A 98 -1.97 -20.20 10.09
C HIS A 98 -1.11 -18.98 10.43
N ILE A 99 -1.07 -17.99 9.54
CA ILE A 99 -0.50 -16.69 9.84
C ILE A 99 -1.39 -16.04 10.91
N THR A 100 -0.97 -16.17 12.17
CA THR A 100 -1.65 -15.58 13.32
C THR A 100 -1.50 -14.06 13.33
N ASP A 101 -2.38 -13.37 14.05
CA ASP A 101 -2.27 -11.91 14.20
C ASP A 101 -1.00 -11.49 14.94
N ASN A 102 -0.43 -12.37 15.77
CA ASN A 102 0.86 -12.12 16.41
C ASN A 102 2.01 -12.04 15.40
N ILE A 103 2.06 -12.97 14.43
CA ILE A 103 3.08 -12.94 13.36
C ILE A 103 2.96 -11.65 12.53
N LYS A 104 1.73 -11.23 12.21
CA LYS A 104 1.49 -9.97 11.47
C LYS A 104 1.98 -8.76 12.26
N LYS A 105 1.69 -8.71 13.58
CA LYS A 105 2.12 -7.63 14.47
C LYS A 105 3.64 -7.57 14.59
N GLU A 106 4.29 -8.71 14.76
CA GLU A 106 5.74 -8.80 14.85
C GLU A 106 6.41 -8.33 13.55
N ALA A 107 5.92 -8.80 12.39
CA ALA A 107 6.40 -8.35 11.09
C ALA A 107 6.25 -6.83 10.91
N SER A 108 5.09 -6.28 11.27
CA SER A 108 4.83 -4.83 11.20
C SER A 108 5.77 -4.03 12.12
N ALA A 109 6.06 -4.55 13.32
CA ALA A 109 7.00 -3.93 14.25
C ALA A 109 8.44 -3.94 13.69
N LYS A 110 8.88 -5.07 13.13
CA LYS A 110 10.19 -5.20 12.48
C LYS A 110 10.37 -4.20 11.33
N ILE A 111 9.40 -4.10 10.43
CA ILE A 111 9.41 -3.14 9.32
C ILE A 111 9.46 -1.70 9.85
N SER A 112 8.66 -1.39 10.88
CA SER A 112 8.63 -0.05 11.47
C SER A 112 9.96 0.34 12.11
N ASN A 113 10.64 -0.60 12.77
CA ASN A 113 11.95 -0.36 13.36
C ASN A 113 13.04 -0.18 12.29
N LEU A 114 13.02 -1.00 11.24
CA LEU A 114 13.93 -0.85 10.09
C LEU A 114 13.72 0.49 9.37
N ALA A 115 12.47 0.90 9.16
CA ALA A 115 12.16 2.19 8.56
C ALA A 115 12.70 3.36 9.41
N LYS A 116 12.67 3.24 10.74
CA LYS A 116 13.24 4.26 11.64
C LYS A 116 14.76 4.33 11.58
N SER A 117 15.47 3.21 11.36
CA SER A 117 16.93 3.25 11.25
C SER A 117 17.42 3.99 10.00
N PHE A 118 16.60 4.10 8.95
CA PHE A 118 16.93 4.91 7.77
C PHE A 118 16.78 6.43 7.98
N LEU A 119 16.18 6.86 9.10
CA LEU A 119 15.94 8.26 9.43
C LEU A 119 16.92 8.82 10.47
N GLN A 120 17.90 8.03 10.90
CA GLN A 120 19.00 8.43 11.78
C GLN A 120 20.18 8.93 10.96
#